data_AF-A0A2E8R0B2-F1
#
_entry.id   AF-A0A2E8R0B2-F1
#
_cell.length_a   1.000
_cell.length_b   1.000
_cell.length_c   1.000
_cell.angle_alpha   90.00
_cell.angle_beta   90.00
_cell.angle_gamma   90.00
#
_symmetry.space_group_name_H-M   'P 1'
#
loop_
_entity.id
_entity.type
_entity.pdbx_description
1 polymer ?
#
loop_
_entity_poly.entity_id
_entity_poly.type
_entity_poly.pdbx_seq_one_letter_code
_entity_poly.pdbx_strand_id
1 'polypeptide(L)'
;MARSKIALIGAGNIGGTLAHLAGLKELGDVVLFDIVKGVPQGKALDLVQSSPVEGFDAKLTGINNYAAIKGADVVIVTAGVPRKPGMSRDDLLGINTSVMNQVGAGIKKYAPDAFVICITNPLDAMVWVLRKASGL
;
A
#
# COMPACT_ATOMS: atom_id res chain seq x y z
N MET A 1 -14.96 12.53 15.32
CA MET A 1 -15.23 11.37 14.43
C MET A 1 -13.97 10.52 14.36
N ALA A 2 -14.10 9.20 14.22
CA ALA A 2 -12.92 8.36 14.00
C ALA A 2 -12.30 8.72 12.64
N ARG A 3 -10.97 8.85 12.58
CA ARG A 3 -10.26 9.07 11.30
C ARG A 3 -10.36 7.81 10.45
N SER A 4 -10.49 8.00 9.14
CA SER A 4 -10.34 6.91 8.19
C SER A 4 -8.94 6.30 8.30
N LYS A 5 -8.83 5.00 8.11
CA LYS A 5 -7.57 4.26 8.10
C LYS A 5 -7.20 3.85 6.67
N ILE A 6 -6.06 4.33 6.19
CA ILE A 6 -5.57 4.10 4.84
C ILE A 6 -4.36 3.17 4.90
N ALA A 7 -4.44 2.01 4.25
CA ALA A 7 -3.34 1.07 4.12
C ALA A 7 -2.66 1.22 2.76
N LEU A 8 -1.38 1.58 2.74
CA LEU A 8 -0.54 1.64 1.55
C LEU A 8 0.32 0.39 1.46
N ILE A 9 -0.01 -0.50 0.52
CA ILE A 9 0.76 -1.72 0.26
C ILE A 9 1.85 -1.40 -0.76
N GLY A 10 3.09 -1.30 -0.29
CA GLY A 10 4.26 -0.83 -1.02
C GLY A 10 4.71 0.53 -0.50
N ALA A 11 5.94 0.60 0.02
CA ALA A 11 6.57 1.83 0.53
C ALA A 11 7.62 2.39 -0.45
N GLY A 12 7.47 2.07 -1.73
CA GLY A 12 8.26 2.67 -2.83
C GLY A 12 8.00 4.17 -2.98
N ASN A 13 8.42 4.75 -4.11
CA ASN A 13 8.25 6.20 -4.34
C ASN A 13 6.79 6.61 -4.32
N ILE A 14 5.93 5.88 -5.05
CA ILE A 14 4.48 6.15 -5.09
C ILE A 14 3.87 6.05 -3.69
N GLY A 15 4.14 4.96 -2.95
CA GLY A 15 3.62 4.77 -1.60
C GLY A 15 4.03 5.88 -0.63
N GLY A 16 5.31 6.26 -0.63
CA GLY A 16 5.79 7.37 0.22
C GLY A 16 5.12 8.71 -0.10
N THR A 17 5.01 9.05 -1.39
CA THR A 17 4.35 10.28 -1.82
C THR A 17 2.86 10.28 -1.47
N LEU A 18 2.16 9.17 -1.66
CA LEU A 18 0.74 9.06 -1.29
C LEU A 18 0.54 9.18 0.23
N ALA A 19 1.43 8.60 1.04
CA ALA A 19 1.37 8.75 2.49
C ALA A 19 1.55 10.22 2.91
N HIS A 20 2.50 10.93 2.29
CA HIS A 20 2.71 12.35 2.54
C HIS A 20 1.48 13.18 2.17
N LEU A 21 0.93 12.98 0.97
CA LEU A 21 -0.25 13.70 0.48
C LEU A 21 -1.49 13.39 1.34
N ALA A 22 -1.65 12.16 1.80
CA ALA A 22 -2.75 11.79 2.70
C ALA A 22 -2.65 12.51 4.04
N GLY A 23 -1.44 12.69 4.58
CA GLY A 23 -1.19 13.50 5.78
C GLY A 23 -1.50 14.97 5.56
N LEU A 24 -0.92 15.59 4.51
CA LEU A 24 -1.13 17.00 4.16
C LEU A 24 -2.60 17.37 3.89
N LYS A 25 -3.40 16.41 3.43
CA LYS A 25 -4.82 16.60 3.12
C LYS A 25 -5.75 16.10 4.24
N GLU A 26 -5.18 15.67 5.37
CA GLU A 26 -5.91 15.13 6.53
C GLU A 26 -6.94 14.04 6.16
N LEU A 27 -6.59 13.19 5.19
CA LEU A 27 -7.52 12.17 4.68
C LEU A 27 -7.71 10.99 5.66
N GLY A 28 -6.75 10.77 6.55
CA GLY A 28 -6.80 9.68 7.51
C GLY A 28 -5.43 9.29 8.06
N ASP A 29 -5.45 8.35 8.99
CA ASP A 29 -4.25 7.72 9.52
C ASP A 29 -3.74 6.67 8.51
N VAL A 30 -2.42 6.61 8.31
CA VAL A 30 -1.79 5.82 7.25
C VAL A 30 -0.92 4.70 7.81
N VAL A 31 -1.09 3.51 7.26
CA VAL A 31 -0.18 2.37 7.45
C VAL A 31 0.58 2.12 6.16
N LEU A 32 1.89 2.36 6.18
CA LEU A 32 2.82 1.99 5.10
C LEU A 32 3.31 0.57 5.33
N PHE A 33 2.96 -0.32 4.42
CA PHE A 33 3.43 -1.71 4.41
C PHE A 33 4.47 -1.93 3.32
N ASP A 34 5.54 -2.63 3.63
CA ASP A 34 6.46 -3.19 2.63
C ASP A 34 7.05 -4.51 3.13
N ILE A 35 7.62 -5.32 2.24
CA ILE A 35 8.37 -6.52 2.63
C ILE A 35 9.82 -6.18 3.04
N VAL A 36 10.36 -5.09 2.51
CA VAL A 36 11.73 -4.64 2.80
C VAL A 36 11.75 -3.98 4.17
N LYS A 37 12.40 -4.64 5.14
CA LYS A 37 12.55 -4.10 6.50
C LYS A 37 13.30 -2.77 6.49
N GLY A 38 12.88 -1.84 7.35
CA GLY A 38 13.48 -0.52 7.49
C GLY A 38 12.93 0.53 6.52
N VAL A 39 12.54 0.14 5.30
CA VAL A 39 12.00 1.09 4.31
C VAL A 39 10.69 1.73 4.76
N PRO A 40 9.62 0.98 5.12
CA PRO A 40 8.37 1.61 5.53
C PRO A 40 8.53 2.36 6.85
N GLN A 41 9.33 1.86 7.79
CA GLN A 41 9.60 2.52 9.07
C GLN A 41 10.32 3.85 8.89
N GLY A 42 11.39 3.87 8.08
CA GLY A 42 12.17 5.06 7.82
C GLY A 42 11.33 6.14 7.15
N LYS A 43 10.54 5.77 6.13
CA LYS A 43 9.64 6.72 5.46
C LYS A 43 8.54 7.24 6.39
N ALA A 44 7.91 6.38 7.18
CA ALA A 44 6.90 6.82 8.12
C ALA A 44 7.49 7.78 9.17
N LEU A 45 8.69 7.49 9.69
CA LEU A 45 9.38 8.35 10.65
C LEU A 45 9.70 9.72 10.04
N ASP A 46 10.24 9.75 8.82
CA ASP A 46 10.56 10.98 8.09
C ASP A 46 9.31 11.86 7.89
N LEU A 47 8.19 11.26 7.47
CA LEU A 47 6.92 11.98 7.30
C LEU A 47 6.32 12.45 8.64
N VAL A 48 6.45 11.69 9.72
CA VAL A 48 6.02 12.15 11.05
C VAL A 48 6.87 13.33 11.52
N GLN A 49 8.16 13.35 11.19
CA GLN A 49 9.05 14.47 11.54
C GLN A 49 8.74 15.75 10.77
N SER A 50 8.17 15.67 9.55
CA SER A 50 7.69 16.85 8.82
C SER A 50 6.36 17.38 9.34
N SER A 51 5.56 16.55 10.02
CA SER A 51 4.20 16.89 10.45
C SER A 51 4.03 18.19 11.26
N PRO A 52 4.93 18.57 12.21
CA PRO A 52 4.79 19.83 12.95
C PRO A 52 5.06 21.06 12.08
N VAL A 53 5.87 20.92 11.03
CA VAL A 53 6.19 22.00 10.08
C VAL A 53 5.04 22.17 9.08
N GLU A 54 4.51 21.05 8.60
CA GLU A 54 3.42 21.01 7.60
C GLU A 54 2.02 21.21 8.22
N GLY A 55 1.90 21.10 9.54
CA GLY A 55 0.67 21.40 10.28
C GLY A 55 -0.41 20.30 10.23
N PHE A 56 -0.03 19.03 10.10
CA PHE A 56 -0.95 17.89 10.21
C PHE A 56 -0.59 16.99 11.39
N ASP A 57 -1.55 16.20 11.88
CA ASP A 57 -1.38 15.29 13.02
C ASP A 57 -1.86 13.86 12.70
N ALA A 58 -1.99 13.52 11.42
CA ALA A 58 -2.28 12.17 10.94
C ALA A 58 -1.22 11.18 11.46
N LYS A 59 -1.66 10.02 11.96
CA LYS A 59 -0.74 8.97 12.41
C LYS A 59 -0.21 8.21 11.21
N LEU A 60 1.11 8.20 11.02
CA LEU A 60 1.77 7.46 9.95
C LEU A 60 2.63 6.36 10.59
N THR A 61 2.43 5.11 10.20
CA THR A 61 3.17 3.96 10.74
C THR A 61 3.73 3.08 9.63
N GLY A 62 5.02 2.73 9.74
CA GLY A 62 5.68 1.81 8.83
C GLY A 62 5.78 0.40 9.40
N ILE A 63 5.37 -0.62 8.65
CA ILE A 63 5.36 -2.00 9.12
C ILE A 63 5.57 -3.03 8.01
N ASN A 64 5.91 -4.26 8.38
CA ASN A 64 6.14 -5.37 7.44
C ASN A 64 5.16 -6.55 7.66
N ASN A 65 4.08 -6.35 8.43
CA ASN A 65 3.09 -7.39 8.73
C ASN A 65 1.68 -6.93 8.34
N TYR A 66 0.97 -7.75 7.56
CA TYR A 66 -0.41 -7.51 7.13
C TYR A 66 -1.41 -7.38 8.29
N ALA A 67 -1.13 -7.88 9.49
CA ALA A 67 -2.01 -7.66 10.64
C ALA A 67 -2.28 -6.16 10.92
N ALA A 68 -1.38 -5.27 10.51
CA ALA A 68 -1.54 -3.83 10.70
C ALA A 68 -2.55 -3.18 9.75
N ILE A 69 -2.89 -3.81 8.63
CA ILE A 69 -3.94 -3.31 7.73
C ILE A 69 -5.35 -3.63 8.26
N LYS A 70 -5.46 -4.30 9.42
CA LYS A 70 -6.74 -4.68 10.02
C LYS A 70 -7.67 -3.48 10.16
N GLY A 71 -8.89 -3.61 9.64
CA GLY A 71 -9.92 -2.55 9.69
C GLY A 71 -9.54 -1.29 8.92
N ALA A 72 -8.74 -1.40 7.86
CA ALA A 72 -8.53 -0.29 6.93
C ALA A 72 -9.82 -0.02 6.15
N ASP A 73 -10.17 1.25 5.97
CA ASP A 73 -11.30 1.67 5.14
C ASP A 73 -10.91 1.67 3.65
N VAL A 74 -9.64 2.01 3.37
CA VAL A 74 -9.09 2.02 2.02
C VAL A 74 -7.75 1.28 2.00
N VAL A 75 -7.57 0.39 1.02
CA VAL A 75 -6.28 -0.28 0.75
C VAL A 75 -5.80 0.14 -0.64
N ILE A 76 -4.66 0.83 -0.70
CA ILE A 76 -4.03 1.27 -1.95
C ILE A 76 -2.81 0.39 -2.23
N VAL A 77 -2.85 -0.34 -3.35
CA VAL A 77 -1.82 -1.30 -3.74
C VAL A 77 -0.88 -0.67 -4.75
N THR A 78 0.33 -0.39 -4.31
CA THR A 78 1.45 0.12 -5.13
C THR A 78 2.59 -0.90 -5.26
N ALA A 79 2.52 -1.99 -4.50
CA ALA A 79 3.51 -3.05 -4.49
C ALA A 79 3.57 -3.78 -5.83
N GLY A 80 4.77 -3.89 -6.37
CA GLY A 80 5.03 -4.58 -7.62
C GLY A 80 6.46 -4.37 -8.05
N VAL A 81 6.89 -5.18 -9.02
CA VAL A 81 8.21 -5.06 -9.61
C VAL A 81 8.10 -4.21 -10.88
N PRO A 82 8.91 -3.14 -11.02
CA PRO A 82 8.99 -2.41 -12.27
C PRO A 82 9.65 -3.28 -13.34
N ARG A 83 9.29 -3.06 -14.61
CA ARG A 83 9.93 -3.77 -15.73
C ARG A 83 11.44 -3.49 -15.72
N LYS A 84 12.24 -4.56 -15.63
CA LYS A 84 13.71 -4.47 -15.70
C LYS A 84 14.21 -4.69 -17.13
N PRO A 85 15.38 -4.15 -17.51
CA PRO A 85 16.02 -4.47 -18.78
C PRO A 85 16.17 -6.00 -18.94
N GLY A 86 15.83 -6.53 -20.11
CA GLY A 86 15.88 -7.97 -20.41
C GLY A 86 14.68 -8.80 -19.91
N MET A 87 13.74 -8.21 -19.16
CA MET A 87 12.54 -8.91 -18.69
C MET A 87 11.46 -8.98 -19.78
N SER A 88 10.92 -10.18 -20.01
CA SER A 88 9.78 -10.36 -20.91
C SER A 88 8.49 -9.81 -20.29
N ARG A 89 7.44 -9.65 -21.11
CA ARG A 89 6.12 -9.24 -20.60
C ARG A 89 5.52 -10.31 -19.69
N ASP A 90 5.74 -11.58 -20.02
CA ASP A 90 5.19 -12.72 -19.29
C ASP A 90 5.87 -12.91 -17.93
N ASP A 91 7.19 -12.68 -17.86
CA ASP A 91 7.92 -12.68 -16.57
C ASP A 91 7.38 -11.61 -15.62
N LEU A 92 7.18 -10.39 -16.14
CA LEU A 92 6.64 -9.28 -15.36
C LEU A 92 5.23 -9.58 -14.86
N LEU A 93 4.38 -10.12 -15.73
CA LEU A 93 3.01 -10.56 -15.40
C LEU A 93 3.03 -11.63 -14.31
N GLY A 94 3.86 -12.66 -14.44
CA GLY A 94 3.96 -13.75 -13.48
C GLY A 94 4.40 -13.27 -12.09
N ILE A 95 5.44 -12.43 -12.04
CA ILE A 95 5.94 -11.84 -10.78
C ILE A 95 4.85 -11.00 -10.11
N ASN A 96 4.25 -10.05 -10.83
CA ASN A 96 3.25 -9.16 -10.22
C ASN A 96 1.96 -9.92 -9.87
N THR A 97 1.59 -10.97 -10.62
CA THR A 97 0.49 -11.87 -10.25
C THR A 97 0.74 -12.55 -8.90
N SER A 98 1.96 -13.06 -8.66
CA SER A 98 2.32 -13.66 -7.37
C SER A 98 2.23 -12.64 -6.23
N VAL A 99 2.70 -11.41 -6.45
CA VAL A 99 2.56 -10.32 -5.47
C VAL A 99 1.09 -10.00 -5.20
N MET A 100 0.26 -9.83 -6.24
CA MET A 100 -1.17 -9.53 -6.09
C MET A 100 -1.93 -10.63 -5.35
N ASN A 101 -1.60 -11.91 -5.55
CA ASN A 101 -2.21 -13.01 -4.82
C ASN A 101 -1.91 -12.94 -3.32
N GLN A 102 -0.66 -12.62 -2.94
CA GLN A 102 -0.28 -12.45 -1.54
C GLN A 102 -0.98 -11.23 -0.91
N VAL A 103 -1.02 -10.11 -1.63
CA VAL A 103 -1.71 -8.90 -1.18
C VAL A 103 -3.21 -9.17 -1.00
N GLY A 104 -3.85 -9.81 -1.99
CA GLY A 104 -5.26 -10.17 -1.96
C GLY A 104 -5.59 -11.08 -0.77
N ALA A 105 -4.78 -12.09 -0.49
CA ALA A 105 -4.94 -12.93 0.70
C ALA A 105 -4.82 -12.14 2.01
N GLY A 106 -3.90 -11.17 2.08
CA GLY A 106 -3.77 -10.25 3.21
C GLY A 106 -5.02 -9.38 3.40
N ILE A 107 -5.53 -8.78 2.32
CA ILE A 107 -6.76 -7.98 2.32
C ILE A 107 -7.93 -8.83 2.80
N LYS A 108 -8.16 -10.00 2.18
CA LYS A 108 -9.24 -10.92 2.53
C LYS A 108 -9.25 -11.28 4.02
N LYS A 109 -8.07 -11.45 4.63
CA LYS A 109 -7.93 -11.86 6.03
C LYS A 109 -8.12 -10.70 7.01
N TYR A 110 -7.62 -9.51 6.71
CA TYR A 110 -7.50 -8.43 7.69
C TYR A 110 -8.40 -7.22 7.40
N ALA A 111 -8.72 -6.96 6.14
CA ALA A 111 -9.51 -5.81 5.71
C ALA A 111 -10.53 -6.21 4.62
N PRO A 112 -11.45 -7.17 4.89
CA PRO A 112 -12.38 -7.68 3.90
C PRO A 112 -13.41 -6.64 3.44
N ASP A 113 -13.65 -5.59 4.23
CA ASP A 113 -14.64 -4.54 3.92
C ASP A 113 -14.01 -3.28 3.30
N ALA A 114 -12.70 -3.31 3.00
CA ALA A 114 -11.98 -2.14 2.51
C ALA A 114 -12.29 -1.84 1.04
N PHE A 115 -12.28 -0.56 0.68
CA PHE A 115 -12.23 -0.13 -0.72
C PHE A 115 -10.80 -0.28 -1.25
N VAL A 116 -10.62 -1.06 -2.32
CA VAL A 116 -9.28 -1.40 -2.84
C VAL A 116 -8.97 -0.61 -4.11
N ILE A 117 -7.84 0.10 -4.11
CA ILE A 117 -7.31 0.85 -5.26
C ILE A 117 -6.01 0.20 -5.71
N CYS A 118 -5.99 -0.42 -6.90
CA CYS A 118 -4.78 -1.01 -7.46
C CYS A 118 -4.07 -0.01 -8.39
N ILE A 119 -2.76 0.16 -8.21
CA ILE A 119 -1.89 0.99 -9.05
C ILE A 119 -0.84 0.13 -9.78
N THR A 120 -0.63 -1.12 -9.33
CA THR A 120 0.39 -2.01 -9.88
C THR A 120 0.13 -2.35 -11.35
N ASN A 121 1.16 -2.18 -12.17
CA ASN A 121 1.10 -2.50 -13.59
C ASN A 121 1.50 -3.97 -13.88
N PRO A 122 0.98 -4.59 -14.96
CA PRO A 122 0.00 -4.04 -15.91
C PRO A 122 -1.41 -3.93 -15.30
N LEU A 123 -1.97 -2.72 -15.29
CA LEU A 123 -3.06 -2.32 -14.38
C LEU A 123 -4.28 -3.24 -14.43
N ASP A 124 -4.88 -3.43 -15.60
CA ASP A 124 -6.15 -4.16 -15.73
C ASP A 124 -6.01 -5.64 -15.32
N ALA A 125 -4.88 -6.26 -15.68
CA ALA A 125 -4.60 -7.64 -15.28
C ALA A 125 -4.39 -7.74 -13.76
N MET A 126 -3.67 -6.79 -13.16
CA MET A 126 -3.42 -6.79 -11.71
C MET A 126 -4.70 -6.51 -10.92
N VAL A 127 -5.56 -5.60 -11.38
CA VAL A 127 -6.89 -5.38 -10.81
C VAL A 127 -7.69 -6.68 -10.81
N TRP A 128 -7.70 -7.40 -11.94
CA TRP A 128 -8.44 -8.66 -12.06
C TRP A 128 -7.91 -9.74 -11.10
N VAL A 129 -6.58 -9.93 -11.04
CA VAL A 129 -5.95 -10.90 -10.13
C VAL A 129 -6.25 -10.54 -8.67
N LEU A 130 -6.06 -9.26 -8.31
CA LEU A 130 -6.25 -8.79 -6.95
C LEU A 130 -7.70 -8.99 -6.50
N ARG A 131 -8.67 -8.68 -7.36
CA ARG A 131 -10.10 -8.92 -7.12
C ARG A 131 -10.38 -10.40 -6.85
N LYS A 132 -9.86 -11.29 -7.70
CA LYS A 132 -10.03 -12.75 -7.52
C LYS A 132 -9.41 -13.26 -6.21
N ALA A 133 -8.23 -12.76 -5.85
CA ALA A 133 -7.52 -13.17 -4.65
C ALA A 133 -8.14 -12.61 -3.36
N SER A 134 -8.63 -11.36 -3.37
CA SER A 134 -9.27 -10.72 -2.21
C SER A 134 -10.70 -11.23 -1.98
N GLY A 135 -11.42 -11.61 -3.04
CA GLY A 135 -12.82 -12.00 -2.97
C GLY A 135 -13.80 -10.83 -2.90
N LEU A 136 -13.35 -9.65 -3.35
CA LEU A 136 -14.14 -8.42 -3.46
C LEU A 136 -14.78 -8.24 -4.86
#